data_AF-A0AAW2EV41-F1
#
_entry.id   AF-A0AAW2EV41-F1
#
_cell.length_a   1.000
_cell.length_b   1.000
_cell.length_c   1.000
_cell.angle_alpha   90.00
_cell.angle_beta   90.00
_cell.angle_gamma   90.00
#
_symmetry.space_group_name_H-M   'P 1'
#
loop_
_entity.id
_entity.type
_entity.pdbx_description
1 polymer ?
#
loop_
_entity_poly.entity_id
_entity_poly.type
_entity_poly.pdbx_seq_one_letter_code
_entity_poly.pdbx_strand_id
1 'polypeptide(L)'
;MSQEIADLLKNLGLEKYIVIFENHQVTIDLLKYMTEDNIKDLIPLIGHRVIFLNYWRNKYCSSNASNSSEGWSKDNESEMSEKETDNSNILTFDKKDNLRVNTFSSNVPNLQTMSSIRDILKNTAVGELIIKQYESKSELSCSCRSKLCDIIITYLQDNKMK
;
A
#
# COMPACT_ATOMS: atom_id res chain seq x y z
N MET A 1 -0.67 27.52 -1.28
CA MET A 1 -0.28 26.29 -2.01
C MET A 1 0.77 26.66 -3.05
N SER A 2 1.71 25.76 -3.35
CA SER A 2 2.77 26.02 -4.35
C SER A 2 2.22 25.92 -5.78
N GLN A 3 2.60 26.85 -6.65
CA GLN A 3 2.22 26.84 -8.08
C GLN A 3 2.53 25.49 -8.76
N GLU A 4 3.62 24.86 -8.35
CA GLU A 4 4.04 23.53 -8.82
C GLU A 4 2.97 22.44 -8.62
N ILE A 5 2.22 22.47 -7.50
CA ILE A 5 1.15 21.49 -7.23
C ILE A 5 -0.05 21.75 -8.13
N ALA A 6 -0.41 23.02 -8.33
CA ALA A 6 -1.51 23.37 -9.21
C ALA A 6 -1.23 22.92 -10.65
N ASP A 7 -0.01 23.12 -11.13
CA ASP A 7 0.41 22.70 -12.47
C ASP A 7 0.48 21.17 -12.57
N LEU A 8 0.95 20.48 -11.52
CA LEU A 8 0.92 19.02 -11.43
C LEU A 8 -0.51 18.47 -11.54
N LEU A 9 -1.46 19.05 -10.79
CA LEU A 9 -2.85 18.60 -10.80
C LEU A 9 -3.50 18.86 -12.17
N LYS A 10 -3.22 19.99 -12.82
CA LYS A 10 -3.65 20.26 -14.21
C LYS A 10 -3.11 19.24 -15.20
N ASN A 11 -1.82 18.95 -15.14
CA ASN A 11 -1.20 17.98 -16.04
C ASN A 11 -1.77 16.56 -15.90
N LEU A 12 -2.39 16.25 -14.76
CA LEU A 12 -3.04 14.96 -14.50
C LEU A 12 -4.56 14.98 -14.76
N GLY A 13 -5.15 16.10 -15.19
CA GLY A 13 -6.61 16.26 -15.34
C GLY A 13 -7.35 16.24 -13.99
N LEU A 14 -6.70 16.73 -12.95
CA LEU A 14 -7.16 16.72 -11.56
C LEU A 14 -7.43 18.15 -11.04
N GLU A 15 -7.76 19.10 -11.93
CA GLU A 15 -7.89 20.53 -11.61
C GLU A 15 -8.93 20.80 -10.53
N LYS A 16 -9.98 19.98 -10.49
CA LYS A 16 -11.05 20.11 -9.49
C LYS A 16 -10.57 19.98 -8.05
N TYR A 17 -9.42 19.35 -7.81
CA TYR A 17 -8.84 19.21 -6.47
C TYR A 17 -7.90 20.35 -6.09
N ILE A 18 -7.58 21.29 -7.00
CA ILE A 18 -6.68 22.43 -6.72
C ILE A 18 -7.18 23.21 -5.50
N VAL A 19 -8.46 23.57 -5.48
CA VAL A 19 -9.07 24.32 -4.36
C VAL A 19 -9.00 23.51 -3.06
N ILE A 20 -9.14 22.19 -3.11
CA ILE A 20 -9.06 21.33 -1.92
C ILE A 20 -7.64 21.32 -1.36
N PHE A 21 -6.63 21.13 -2.23
CA PHE A 21 -5.22 21.19 -1.83
C PHE A 21 -4.84 22.58 -1.31
N GLU A 22 -5.43 23.64 -1.86
CA GLU A 22 -5.24 25.01 -1.38
C GLU A 22 -5.81 25.23 0.01
N ASN A 23 -7.06 24.83 0.23
CA ASN A 23 -7.76 24.95 1.51
C ASN A 23 -7.04 24.17 2.62
N HIS A 24 -6.46 23.01 2.28
CA HIS A 24 -5.67 22.19 3.22
C HIS A 24 -4.20 22.62 3.31
N GLN A 25 -3.83 23.73 2.66
CA GLN A 25 -2.47 24.29 2.65
C GLN A 25 -1.39 23.27 2.29
N VAL A 26 -1.69 22.36 1.36
CA VAL A 26 -0.77 21.31 0.94
C VAL A 26 0.37 21.92 0.13
N THR A 27 1.60 21.67 0.56
CA THR A 27 2.84 22.07 -0.12
C THR A 27 3.59 20.85 -0.65
N ILE A 28 4.51 21.08 -1.58
CA ILE A 28 5.26 19.99 -2.25
C ILE A 28 6.08 19.17 -1.25
N ASP A 29 6.56 19.82 -0.19
CA ASP A 29 7.31 19.18 0.88
C ASP A 29 6.41 18.37 1.81
N LEU A 30 5.19 18.85 2.11
CA LEU A 30 4.22 18.09 2.90
C LEU A 30 3.78 16.81 2.19
N LEU A 31 3.65 16.85 0.86
CA LEU A 31 3.29 15.67 0.06
C LEU A 31 4.27 14.50 0.20
N LYS A 32 5.53 14.76 0.56
CA LYS A 32 6.53 13.70 0.81
C LYS A 32 6.23 12.89 2.08
N TYR A 33 5.51 13.48 3.03
CA TYR A 33 5.20 12.88 4.33
C TYR A 33 3.73 12.44 4.45
N MET A 34 2.89 12.73 3.46
CA MET A 34 1.48 12.35 3.47
C MET A 34 1.31 10.84 3.25
N THR A 35 0.45 10.24 4.06
CA THR A 35 0.03 8.85 3.88
C THR A 35 -1.09 8.75 2.85
N GLU A 36 -1.36 7.54 2.38
CA GLU A 36 -2.48 7.29 1.47
C GLU A 36 -3.83 7.69 2.07
N ASP A 37 -3.99 7.58 3.40
CA ASP A 37 -5.18 8.02 4.10
C ASP A 37 -5.35 9.55 4.01
N ASN A 38 -4.27 10.33 4.17
CA ASN A 38 -4.35 11.78 3.98
C ASN A 38 -4.69 12.15 2.54
N ILE A 39 -4.14 11.43 1.56
CA ILE A 39 -4.46 11.66 0.15
C ILE A 39 -5.91 11.28 -0.17
N LYS A 40 -6.49 10.29 0.53
CA LYS A 40 -7.91 9.93 0.39
C LYS A 40 -8.84 11.06 0.80
N ASP A 41 -8.48 11.83 1.82
CA ASP A 41 -9.26 13.00 2.26
C ASP A 41 -9.21 14.14 1.24
N LEU A 42 -8.08 14.29 0.53
CA LEU A 42 -7.91 15.30 -0.52
C LEU A 42 -8.51 14.87 -1.86
N ILE A 43 -8.41 13.58 -2.20
CA ILE A 43 -8.85 12.97 -3.46
C ILE A 43 -9.70 11.73 -3.13
N PRO A 44 -11.01 11.89 -2.91
CA PRO A 44 -11.88 10.78 -2.50
C PRO A 44 -12.09 9.73 -3.59
N LEU A 45 -12.13 10.15 -4.86
CA LEU A 45 -12.34 9.25 -5.99
C LEU A 45 -11.12 8.33 -6.19
N ILE A 46 -11.36 7.02 -6.07
CA ILE A 46 -10.31 5.99 -6.11
C ILE A 46 -9.45 6.07 -7.39
N GLY A 47 -10.07 6.23 -8.57
CA GLY A 47 -9.32 6.29 -9.83
C GLY A 47 -8.39 7.50 -9.92
N HIS A 48 -8.88 8.67 -9.51
CA HIS A 48 -8.09 9.91 -9.49
C HIS A 48 -6.93 9.80 -8.50
N ARG A 49 -7.19 9.20 -7.33
CA ARG A 49 -6.18 8.97 -6.29
C ARG A 49 -5.07 8.04 -6.79
N VAL A 50 -5.43 6.96 -7.48
CA VAL A 50 -4.45 6.03 -8.07
C VAL A 50 -3.57 6.75 -9.11
N ILE A 51 -4.16 7.56 -10.00
CA ILE A 51 -3.42 8.35 -10.99
C ILE A 51 -2.40 9.27 -10.31
N PHE A 52 -2.86 10.02 -9.30
CA PHE A 52 -2.01 10.93 -8.54
C PHE A 52 -0.88 10.19 -7.81
N LEU A 53 -1.19 9.14 -7.06
CA LEU A 53 -0.20 8.38 -6.28
C LEU A 53 0.84 7.71 -7.17
N ASN A 54 0.43 7.15 -8.32
CA ASN A 54 1.35 6.55 -9.28
C ASN A 54 2.32 7.59 -9.84
N TYR A 55 1.81 8.74 -10.29
CA TYR A 55 2.66 9.84 -10.77
C TYR A 55 3.62 10.32 -9.69
N TRP A 56 3.12 10.56 -8.47
CA TRP A 56 3.91 11.06 -7.36
C TRP A 56 5.05 10.11 -6.98
N ARG A 57 4.75 8.81 -6.84
CA ARG A 57 5.74 7.78 -6.53
C ARG A 57 6.82 7.69 -7.62
N ASN A 58 6.42 7.72 -8.89
CA ASN A 58 7.37 7.61 -10.00
C ASN A 58 8.25 8.85 -10.17
N LYS A 59 7.76 10.05 -9.86
CA LYS A 59 8.52 11.30 -10.06
C LYS A 59 9.34 11.72 -8.85
N TYR A 60 8.81 11.54 -7.64
CA TYR A 60 9.38 12.10 -6.41
C TYR A 60 9.83 11.03 -5.41
N CYS A 61 9.35 9.79 -5.53
CA CYS A 61 9.87 8.66 -4.74
C CYS A 61 10.91 7.82 -5.50
N SER A 62 11.21 8.16 -6.77
CA SER A 62 12.23 7.50 -7.60
C SER A 62 13.65 7.99 -7.30
N SER A 63 14.12 7.77 -6.08
CA SER A 63 15.54 7.68 -5.80
C SER A 63 15.83 6.33 -5.13
N ASN A 64 15.71 5.30 -5.96
CA ASN A 64 16.51 4.05 -6.03
C ASN A 64 15.64 2.86 -6.46
N ALA A 65 15.26 2.82 -7.73
CA ALA A 65 14.77 1.59 -8.37
C ALA A 65 14.97 1.68 -9.89
N SER A 66 16.12 1.20 -10.36
CA SER A 66 16.28 0.80 -11.76
C SER A 66 15.61 -0.54 -11.97
N ASN A 67 14.78 -0.59 -13.02
CA ASN A 67 14.30 -1.75 -13.77
C ASN A 67 13.24 -2.60 -13.02
N SER A 68 12.10 -2.97 -13.58
CA SER A 68 11.79 -3.30 -14.98
C SER A 68 10.29 -3.11 -15.24
N SER A 69 9.94 -2.53 -16.39
CA SER A 69 8.58 -2.58 -16.91
C SER A 69 8.36 -3.90 -17.66
N GLU A 70 7.32 -4.64 -17.29
CA GLU A 70 6.63 -5.55 -18.21
C GLU A 70 5.17 -5.13 -18.24
N GLY A 71 4.70 -4.86 -19.45
CA GLY A 71 3.46 -4.17 -19.72
C GLY A 71 2.24 -5.07 -19.76
N TRP A 72 1.08 -4.43 -19.88
CA TRP A 72 -0.12 -5.07 -20.38
C TRP A 72 -0.76 -4.21 -21.47
N SER A 73 -1.17 -4.93 -22.51
CA SER A 73 -1.71 -4.47 -23.78
C SER A 73 -3.03 -3.72 -23.62
N LYS A 74 -3.20 -2.75 -24.52
CA LYS A 74 -4.49 -2.16 -24.90
C LYS A 74 -5.33 -3.19 -25.65
N ASP A 75 -6.64 -3.14 -25.45
CA ASP A 75 -7.63 -3.25 -26.51
C ASP A 75 -8.90 -2.47 -26.12
N ASN A 76 -9.59 -2.01 -27.16
CA ASN A 76 -10.39 -0.79 -27.26
C ASN A 76 -11.88 -0.89 -26.87
N GLU A 77 -12.43 0.30 -26.61
CA GLU A 77 -13.76 0.86 -26.94
C GLU A 77 -15.05 0.09 -26.63
N SER A 78 -15.96 0.71 -25.86
CA SER A 78 -17.18 1.32 -26.44
C SER A 78 -18.00 2.13 -25.42
N GLU A 79 -18.67 3.13 -25.99
CA GLU A 79 -19.61 4.16 -25.56
C GLU A 79 -20.71 3.86 -24.51
N MET A 80 -21.01 4.94 -23.76
CA MET A 80 -22.33 5.54 -23.52
C MET A 80 -23.38 4.81 -22.68
N SER A 81 -23.73 5.41 -21.54
CA SER A 81 -25.04 6.09 -21.36
C SER A 81 -25.35 6.25 -19.87
N GLU A 82 -25.66 7.49 -19.48
CA GLU A 82 -26.24 7.88 -18.19
C GLU A 82 -27.60 7.19 -18.00
N LYS A 83 -27.87 6.62 -16.81
CA LYS A 83 -29.17 6.73 -16.13
C LYS A 83 -29.03 6.62 -14.61
N GLU A 84 -29.68 7.61 -14.01
CA GLU A 84 -30.15 7.86 -12.65
C GLU A 84 -30.16 6.71 -11.63
N THR A 85 -29.74 7.09 -10.42
CA THR A 85 -29.79 6.32 -9.18
C THR A 85 -31.15 6.51 -8.52
N ASP A 86 -31.84 5.42 -8.22
CA ASP A 86 -32.73 5.34 -7.05
C ASP A 86 -32.80 3.88 -6.59
N ASN A 87 -32.23 3.59 -5.42
CA ASN A 87 -32.99 2.98 -4.34
C ASN A 87 -32.11 2.72 -3.11
N SER A 88 -32.63 3.23 -2.00
CA SER A 88 -32.33 2.94 -0.61
C SER A 88 -32.09 1.46 -0.32
N ASN A 89 -31.06 1.17 0.49
CA ASN A 89 -31.23 0.28 1.64
C ASN A 89 -30.18 0.57 2.71
N ILE A 90 -30.69 1.07 3.84
CA ILE A 90 -30.05 1.20 5.13
C ILE A 90 -29.77 -0.23 5.65
N LEU A 91 -28.52 -0.52 5.98
CA LEU A 91 -28.18 -1.62 6.88
C LEU A 91 -27.40 -1.05 8.08
N THR A 92 -28.17 -0.79 9.13
CA THR A 92 -27.69 -0.64 10.51
C THR A 92 -26.98 -1.92 10.93
N PHE A 93 -25.72 -1.81 11.37
CA PHE A 93 -25.09 -2.86 12.17
C PHE A 93 -24.67 -2.30 13.51
N ASP A 94 -25.29 -2.92 14.53
CA ASP A 94 -25.17 -2.60 15.94
C ASP A 94 -23.75 -2.75 16.47
N LYS A 95 -23.41 -1.80 17.32
CA LYS A 95 -22.23 -1.79 18.18
C LYS A 95 -22.52 -2.70 19.38
N LYS A 96 -21.77 -3.79 19.55
CA LYS A 96 -21.58 -4.40 20.86
C LYS A 96 -20.26 -5.18 20.95
N ASP A 97 -19.41 -4.67 21.83
CA ASP A 97 -18.25 -5.34 22.39
C ASP A 97 -18.59 -6.73 22.92
N ASN A 98 -17.65 -7.67 22.83
CA ASN A 98 -17.19 -8.43 24.00
C ASN A 98 -15.94 -9.26 23.70
N LEU A 99 -14.87 -8.96 24.44
CA LEU A 99 -13.74 -9.85 24.70
C LEU A 99 -14.26 -11.22 25.12
N ARG A 100 -13.75 -12.28 24.48
CA ARG A 100 -13.70 -13.60 25.11
C ARG A 100 -12.41 -14.31 24.76
N VAL A 101 -11.42 -14.11 25.64
CA VAL A 101 -10.24 -14.96 25.75
C VAL A 101 -10.71 -16.34 26.17
N ASN A 102 -10.77 -17.27 25.22
CA ASN A 102 -10.92 -18.69 25.53
C ASN A 102 -9.57 -19.36 25.32
N THR A 103 -8.84 -19.49 26.44
CA THR A 103 -7.71 -20.40 26.62
C THR A 103 -8.18 -21.82 26.32
N PHE A 104 -7.82 -22.38 25.17
CA PHE A 104 -8.03 -23.79 24.89
C PHE A 104 -6.74 -24.58 25.11
N SER A 105 -6.89 -25.55 26.00
CA SER A 105 -5.91 -26.48 26.52
C SER A 105 -5.27 -27.35 25.42
N SER A 106 -4.01 -27.67 25.68
CA SER A 106 -3.11 -28.59 25.00
C SER A 106 -3.80 -29.79 24.34
N ASN A 107 -3.57 -29.92 23.03
CA ASN A 107 -3.08 -31.14 22.37
C ASN A 107 -2.92 -30.82 20.89
N VAL A 108 -1.78 -30.21 20.53
CA VAL A 108 -1.44 -30.02 19.12
C VAL A 108 -0.40 -31.09 18.76
N PRO A 109 -0.74 -32.08 17.91
CA PRO A 109 0.20 -33.10 17.49
C PRO A 109 1.31 -32.45 16.68
N ASN A 110 2.55 -32.71 17.09
CA ASN A 110 3.81 -32.45 16.36
C ASN A 110 3.75 -31.25 15.41
N LEU A 111 3.62 -30.05 16.00
CA LEU A 111 3.86 -28.83 15.24
C LEU A 111 5.36 -28.81 14.98
N GLN A 112 5.77 -29.19 13.78
CA GLN A 112 7.11 -28.92 13.26
C GLN A 112 7.41 -27.47 13.62
N THR A 113 8.26 -27.28 14.63
CA THR A 113 8.50 -25.96 15.22
C THR A 113 9.00 -25.08 14.09
N MET A 114 8.14 -24.19 13.60
CA MET A 114 8.51 -23.29 12.52
C MET A 114 9.71 -22.49 13.00
N SER A 115 10.76 -22.46 12.19
CA SER A 115 11.90 -21.59 12.44
C SER A 115 11.38 -20.16 12.56
N SER A 116 11.92 -19.39 13.51
CA SER A 116 11.49 -18.00 13.65
C SER A 116 11.79 -17.22 12.38
N ILE A 117 11.03 -16.16 12.10
CA ILE A 117 11.28 -15.29 10.92
C ILE A 117 12.73 -14.78 10.92
N ARG A 118 13.30 -14.51 12.10
CA ARG A 118 14.70 -14.09 12.24
C ARG A 118 15.67 -15.19 11.79
N ASP A 119 15.39 -16.46 12.11
CA ASP A 119 16.22 -17.58 11.71
C ASP A 119 16.10 -17.87 10.21
N ILE A 120 14.90 -17.74 9.65
CA ILE A 120 14.66 -17.85 8.20
C ILE A 120 15.45 -16.78 7.45
N LEU A 121 15.44 -15.54 7.94
CA LEU A 121 16.16 -14.43 7.32
C LEU A 121 17.67 -14.60 7.38
N LYS A 122 18.21 -15.08 8.50
CA LYS A 122 19.66 -15.35 8.66
C LYS A 122 20.20 -16.36 7.66
N ASN A 123 19.37 -17.25 7.13
CA ASN A 123 19.78 -18.21 6.10
C ASN A 123 20.04 -17.57 4.73
N THR A 124 19.78 -16.27 4.57
CA THR A 124 19.95 -15.55 3.31
C THR A 124 20.74 -14.27 3.54
N ALA A 125 21.69 -13.96 2.65
CA ALA A 125 22.45 -12.70 2.71
C ALA A 125 21.53 -11.47 2.65
N VAL A 126 20.41 -11.58 1.92
CA VAL A 126 19.38 -10.53 1.84
C VAL A 126 18.63 -10.38 3.17
N GLY A 127 18.29 -11.48 3.83
CA GLY A 127 17.61 -11.44 5.12
C GLY A 127 18.48 -10.88 6.25
N GLU A 128 19.80 -11.13 6.24
CA GLU A 128 20.72 -10.48 7.16
C GLU A 128 20.77 -8.95 6.97
N LEU A 129 20.79 -8.49 5.72
CA LEU A 129 20.71 -7.05 5.41
C LEU A 129 19.39 -6.43 5.90
N ILE A 130 18.28 -7.15 5.75
CA ILE A 130 16.96 -6.72 6.26
C ILE A 130 16.98 -6.59 7.78
N ILE A 131 17.55 -7.57 8.49
CA ILE A 131 17.68 -7.53 9.96
C ILE A 131 18.52 -6.33 10.38
N LYS A 132 19.69 -6.13 9.76
CA LYS A 132 20.59 -5.01 10.09
C LYS A 132 19.96 -3.64 9.82
N GLN A 133 19.18 -3.53 8.74
CA GLN A 133 18.43 -2.30 8.45
C GLN A 133 17.33 -2.05 9.49
N TYR A 134 16.60 -3.10 9.88
CA TYR A 134 15.55 -2.98 10.88
C TYR A 134 16.12 -2.60 12.26
N GLU A 135 17.24 -3.19 12.66
CA GLU A 135 17.90 -2.89 13.95
C GLU A 135 18.42 -1.46 14.03
N SER A 136 18.77 -0.84 12.89
CA SER A 136 19.32 0.53 12.86
C SER A 136 18.27 1.63 12.75
N LYS A 137 17.12 1.36 12.12
CA LYS A 137 16.09 2.39 11.83
C LYS A 137 14.72 2.09 12.41
N SER A 138 14.51 0.89 12.96
CA SER A 138 13.20 0.35 13.37
C SER A 138 12.11 0.41 12.29
N GLU A 139 12.52 0.62 11.03
CA GLU A 139 11.65 0.73 9.87
C GLU A 139 12.29 0.00 8.68
N LEU A 140 11.46 -0.72 7.92
CA LEU A 140 11.89 -1.42 6.72
C LEU A 140 11.52 -0.64 5.47
N SER A 141 12.47 -0.48 4.56
CA SER A 141 12.20 0.08 3.25
C SER A 141 11.17 -0.77 2.48
N CYS A 142 10.49 -0.17 1.50
CA CYS A 142 9.57 -0.91 0.63
C CYS A 142 10.25 -2.15 0.00
N SER A 143 11.46 -1.99 -0.53
CA SER A 143 12.24 -3.09 -1.11
C SER A 143 12.55 -4.19 -0.10
N CYS A 144 12.94 -3.82 1.13
CA CYS A 144 13.19 -4.80 2.19
C CYS A 144 11.93 -5.55 2.61
N ARG A 145 10.77 -4.88 2.64
CA ARG A 145 9.48 -5.53 2.94
C ARG A 145 9.06 -6.50 1.84
N SER A 146 9.21 -6.13 0.57
CA SER A 146 8.93 -7.05 -0.55
C SER A 146 9.84 -8.28 -0.49
N LYS A 147 11.16 -8.08 -0.34
CA LYS A 147 12.12 -9.18 -0.22
C LYS A 147 11.87 -10.05 1.02
N LEU A 148 11.47 -9.44 2.14
CA LEU A 148 11.05 -10.15 3.34
C LEU A 148 9.84 -11.05 3.04
N CYS A 149 8.82 -10.52 2.36
CA CYS A 149 7.65 -11.28 1.95
C CYS A 149 8.04 -12.44 1.02
N ASP A 150 8.89 -12.20 0.02
CA ASP A 150 9.35 -13.23 -0.91
C ASP A 150 10.05 -14.37 -0.17
N ILE A 151 11.00 -14.04 0.72
CA ILE A 151 11.72 -15.02 1.55
C ILE A 151 10.75 -15.85 2.40
N ILE A 152 9.75 -15.21 3.02
CA ILE A 152 8.75 -15.91 3.84
C ILE A 152 7.88 -16.82 2.95
N ILE A 153 7.38 -16.33 1.82
CA ILE A 153 6.53 -17.09 0.91
C ILE A 153 7.27 -18.31 0.36
N THR A 154 8.51 -18.14 -0.11
CA THR A 154 9.36 -19.24 -0.59
C THR A 154 9.59 -20.27 0.51
N TYR A 155 9.94 -19.84 1.73
CA TYR A 155 10.10 -20.75 2.86
C TYR A 155 8.81 -21.54 3.15
N LEU A 156 7.65 -20.89 3.12
CA LEU A 156 6.37 -21.56 3.35
C LEU A 156 6.01 -22.56 2.24
N GLN A 157 6.37 -22.27 0.99
CA GLN A 157 6.18 -23.19 -0.14
C GLN A 157 7.09 -24.42 0.00
N ASP A 158 8.37 -24.23 0.30
CA ASP A 158 9.35 -25.30 0.44
C ASP A 158 9.06 -26.23 1.63
N ASN A 159 8.46 -25.70 2.70
CA ASN A 159 8.05 -26.48 3.86
C ASN A 159 6.65 -27.13 3.73
N LYS A 160 5.83 -26.72 2.75
CA LYS A 160 4.54 -27.38 2.44
C LYS A 160 4.65 -28.48 1.38
N MET A 161 5.77 -28.54 0.66
CA MET A 161 6.07 -29.56 -0.36
C MET A 161 6.82 -30.78 0.20
N LYS A 162 6.95 -30.91 1.53
CA LYS A 162 7.56 -32.05 2.23
C LYS A 162 6.52 -32.76 3.08
#